data_AF-A0A1F7ZX04-F1
#
_entry.id   AF-A0A1F7ZX04-F1
#
_cell.length_a   1.000
_cell.length_b   1.000
_cell.length_c   1.000
_cell.angle_alpha   90.00
_cell.angle_beta   90.00
_cell.angle_gamma   90.00
#
_symmetry.space_group_name_H-M   'P 1'
#
loop_
_entity.id
_entity.type
_entity.pdbx_description
1 polymer ?
#
loop_
_entity_poly.entity_id
_entity_poly.type
_entity_poly.pdbx_seq_one_letter_code
_entity_poly.pdbx_strand_id
1 'polypeptide(L)'
;MTTTPQSYATFSIESGCLCFGELHNIWLGSSVPIQRFPSTQPDWSGTVKVHHLKFNIPAQNGRWKAFQLVDIETKIVSGWFLSHSNVDPSEEIGRILRVSGSPYEPDSGNTLNDDKTSAAGVLTINRYDWGYHDARRRDEINDQLDGPDLEHKRADVEPSESVGVVDYTQAKNQVAAWRAQSPDRRRGCAAGVWMRIPVAEYKFGRFGFNRDRAAHSFLFFSGGTDFTQTSFAGHSHPLRKPETHVDRFERQLREGFDFSGLQLLHMHSAPPDDADMISLCPPPPPESACLGPYPLGEHVFRAQELEALRLHPFMPHVPPDIATSGGVPLETSSQQNQNLAVLVDPWKGHVVDLVNELILSYLERVVLPSLSFRTPSRIADALFGKPTAGKLLNVYGHCCLTQAHTAPVPTFDADYVSRKIQHFLESRVAGQPVIIEAESLGGISRLLTYLISEVLEVSSNAAICSQRYGIVPADVRISVYGDQELYDVFQYSTVLWNGREEAPSHSAQT
;
A
#
# COMPACT_ATOMS: atom_id res chain seq x y z
N MET A 1 -32.00 19.34 17.07
CA MET A 1 -31.60 18.54 15.90
C MET A 1 -31.46 17.10 16.35
N THR A 2 -32.07 16.15 15.66
CA THR A 2 -32.18 14.75 16.09
C THR A 2 -30.82 14.06 16.02
N THR A 3 -30.30 13.63 17.16
CA THR A 3 -29.01 12.93 17.29
C THR A 3 -29.04 11.51 16.73
N THR A 4 -30.23 10.91 16.57
CA THR A 4 -30.39 9.53 16.10
C THR A 4 -30.59 9.47 14.58
N PRO A 5 -29.88 8.58 13.85
CA PRO A 5 -30.07 8.40 12.41
C PRO A 5 -31.50 8.02 12.04
N GLN A 6 -32.01 8.57 10.95
CA GLN A 6 -33.34 8.26 10.44
C GLN A 6 -33.33 6.88 9.76
N SER A 7 -34.14 5.95 10.26
CA SER A 7 -34.32 4.65 9.60
C SER A 7 -35.19 4.79 8.35
N TYR A 8 -34.71 4.26 7.23
CA TYR A 8 -35.44 4.15 5.97
C TYR A 8 -36.52 3.06 6.02
N ALA A 9 -36.15 1.89 6.54
CA ALA A 9 -37.04 0.74 6.65
C ALA A 9 -36.71 -0.10 7.88
N THR A 10 -37.63 -1.00 8.24
CA THR A 10 -37.46 -1.97 9.32
C THR A 10 -37.89 -3.34 8.81
N PHE A 11 -37.12 -4.37 9.15
CA PHE A 11 -37.42 -5.77 8.85
C PHE A 11 -37.04 -6.66 10.04
N SER A 12 -37.42 -7.93 10.03
CA SER A 12 -37.13 -8.87 11.09
C SER A 12 -36.32 -10.06 10.59
N ILE A 13 -35.37 -10.50 11.42
CA ILE A 13 -34.70 -11.80 11.29
C ILE A 13 -35.26 -12.69 12.39
N GLU A 14 -35.92 -13.78 12.01
CA GLU A 14 -36.57 -14.71 12.93
C GLU A 14 -35.86 -16.06 12.97
N SER A 15 -35.21 -16.43 11.87
CA SER A 15 -34.59 -17.73 11.65
C SER A 15 -33.20 -17.91 12.29
N GLY A 16 -32.63 -16.87 12.89
CA GLY A 16 -31.24 -16.86 13.37
C GLY A 16 -30.21 -16.74 12.25
N CYS A 17 -30.67 -16.49 11.02
CA CYS A 17 -29.85 -16.50 9.81
C CYS A 17 -30.42 -15.52 8.79
N LEU A 18 -29.55 -14.93 7.97
CA LEU A 18 -29.96 -14.13 6.82
C LEU A 18 -29.29 -14.62 5.54
N CYS A 19 -29.93 -14.39 4.41
CA CYS A 19 -29.36 -14.50 3.08
C CYS A 19 -29.11 -13.11 2.49
N PHE A 20 -28.06 -12.95 1.69
CA PHE A 20 -27.66 -11.63 1.16
C PHE A 20 -27.08 -11.70 -0.26
N GLY A 21 -27.00 -10.54 -0.93
CA GLY A 21 -26.39 -10.39 -2.26
C GLY A 21 -27.40 -10.14 -3.38
N GLU A 22 -27.04 -10.46 -4.61
CA GLU A 22 -27.99 -10.43 -5.73
C GLU A 22 -29.05 -11.54 -5.61
N LEU A 23 -30.04 -11.55 -6.50
CA LEU A 23 -31.13 -12.54 -6.45
C LEU A 23 -30.61 -13.98 -6.48
N HIS A 24 -29.64 -14.31 -7.35
CA HIS A 24 -29.09 -15.66 -7.44
C HIS A 24 -28.26 -16.02 -6.21
N ASN A 25 -27.56 -15.04 -5.62
CA ASN A 25 -26.80 -15.23 -4.38
C ASN A 25 -27.73 -15.55 -3.20
N ILE A 26 -28.83 -14.80 -3.06
CA ILE A 26 -29.84 -15.05 -2.02
C ILE A 26 -30.50 -16.42 -2.21
N TRP A 27 -30.81 -16.78 -3.46
CA TRP A 27 -31.37 -18.09 -3.80
C TRP A 27 -30.42 -19.24 -3.45
N LEU A 28 -29.13 -19.10 -3.80
CA LEU A 28 -28.08 -20.03 -3.41
C LEU A 28 -27.98 -20.15 -1.89
N GLY A 29 -27.90 -19.03 -1.18
CA GLY A 29 -27.79 -18.98 0.27
C GLY A 29 -28.93 -19.71 0.97
N SER A 30 -30.16 -19.60 0.46
CA SER A 30 -31.32 -20.30 1.01
C SER A 30 -31.34 -21.82 0.78
N SER A 31 -30.41 -22.34 -0.03
CA SER A 31 -30.40 -23.73 -0.49
C SER A 31 -29.16 -24.52 -0.06
N VAL A 32 -28.29 -23.92 0.74
CA VAL A 32 -27.05 -24.53 1.23
C VAL A 32 -26.95 -24.39 2.76
N PRO A 33 -26.18 -25.25 3.46
CA PRO A 33 -25.99 -25.12 4.89
C PRO A 33 -25.50 -23.73 5.32
N ILE A 34 -25.86 -23.32 6.54
CA ILE A 34 -25.47 -22.03 7.09
C ILE A 34 -23.94 -21.96 7.18
N GLN A 35 -23.36 -20.94 6.56
CA GLN A 35 -21.92 -20.75 6.52
C GLN A 35 -21.45 -20.34 7.91
N ARG A 36 -20.36 -20.96 8.36
CA ARG A 36 -19.64 -20.46 9.54
C ARG A 36 -18.90 -19.19 9.16
N PHE A 37 -18.38 -18.48 10.16
CA PHE A 37 -17.47 -17.36 9.90
C PHE A 37 -16.38 -17.84 8.91
N PRO A 38 -16.23 -17.18 7.75
CA PRO A 38 -15.45 -17.72 6.65
C PRO A 38 -13.96 -17.79 6.99
N SER A 39 -13.27 -18.70 6.28
CA SER A 39 -11.80 -18.83 6.37
C SER A 39 -11.12 -17.53 5.99
N THR A 40 -10.01 -17.22 6.64
CA THR A 40 -9.17 -16.04 6.38
C THR A 40 -8.30 -16.18 5.13
N GLN A 41 -8.29 -17.34 4.48
CA GLN A 41 -7.52 -17.54 3.26
C GLN A 41 -8.39 -17.32 2.00
N PRO A 42 -8.04 -16.35 1.14
CA PRO A 42 -8.66 -16.18 -0.17
C PRO A 42 -8.17 -17.24 -1.16
N ASP A 43 -9.01 -17.52 -2.15
CA ASP A 43 -8.65 -18.28 -3.34
C ASP A 43 -8.07 -17.36 -4.41
N TRP A 44 -7.15 -17.91 -5.20
CA TRP A 44 -6.38 -17.18 -6.21
C TRP A 44 -6.75 -17.65 -7.61
N SER A 45 -7.00 -16.69 -8.50
CA SER A 45 -7.16 -16.95 -9.93
C SER A 45 -6.54 -15.81 -10.73
N GLY A 46 -5.29 -15.98 -11.17
CA GLY A 46 -4.49 -14.92 -11.79
C GLY A 46 -4.28 -13.74 -10.83
N THR A 47 -4.62 -12.52 -11.25
CA THR A 47 -4.52 -11.31 -10.41
C THR A 47 -5.73 -11.09 -9.49
N VAL A 48 -6.72 -11.98 -9.53
CA VAL A 48 -7.98 -11.85 -8.79
C VAL A 48 -7.94 -12.70 -7.52
N LYS A 49 -8.24 -12.07 -6.39
CA LYS A 49 -8.45 -12.73 -5.08
C LYS A 49 -9.94 -12.79 -4.77
N VAL A 50 -10.43 -13.97 -4.42
CA VAL A 50 -11.86 -14.21 -4.14
C VAL A 50 -12.02 -15.00 -2.85
N HIS A 51 -13.01 -14.65 -2.04
CA HIS A 51 -13.48 -15.50 -0.95
C HIS A 51 -14.75 -16.23 -1.38
N HIS A 52 -14.74 -17.55 -1.33
CA HIS A 52 -15.93 -18.32 -1.64
C HIS A 52 -16.99 -18.25 -0.54
N LEU A 53 -17.93 -17.32 -0.69
CA LEU A 53 -19.06 -17.16 0.21
C LEU A 53 -20.21 -18.10 -0.15
N LYS A 54 -21.05 -18.43 0.84
CA LYS A 54 -22.31 -19.15 0.62
C LYS A 54 -23.54 -18.23 0.62
N PHE A 55 -23.34 -16.93 0.85
CA PHE A 55 -24.40 -15.90 0.84
C PHE A 55 -25.53 -16.12 1.84
N ASN A 56 -25.25 -16.87 2.91
CA ASN A 56 -26.07 -16.95 4.11
C ASN A 56 -25.15 -16.80 5.33
N ILE A 57 -25.59 -16.21 6.44
CA ILE A 57 -24.79 -16.11 7.67
C ILE A 57 -25.67 -16.17 8.92
N PRO A 58 -25.15 -16.67 10.06
CA PRO A 58 -25.78 -16.49 11.35
C PRO A 58 -26.01 -15.00 11.61
N ALA A 59 -27.20 -14.66 12.09
CA ALA A 59 -27.62 -13.29 12.32
C ALA A 59 -28.40 -13.15 13.62
N GLN A 60 -28.27 -12.00 14.27
CA GLN A 60 -28.96 -11.70 15.49
C GLN A 60 -30.47 -11.64 15.25
N ASN A 61 -31.20 -12.47 15.98
CA ASN A 61 -32.65 -12.51 15.94
C ASN A 61 -33.27 -11.20 16.44
N GLY A 62 -34.34 -10.80 15.77
CA GLY A 62 -35.16 -9.66 16.15
C GLY A 62 -35.27 -8.64 15.03
N ARG A 63 -35.52 -7.40 15.45
CA ARG A 63 -35.82 -6.29 14.55
C ARG A 63 -34.54 -5.61 14.09
N TRP A 64 -34.45 -5.38 12.79
CA TRP A 64 -33.37 -4.68 12.12
C TRP A 64 -33.86 -3.39 11.47
N LYS A 65 -32.98 -2.39 11.42
CA LYS A 65 -33.23 -1.10 10.77
C LYS A 65 -32.29 -0.95 9.59
N ALA A 66 -32.82 -0.42 8.50
CA ALA A 66 -32.06 -0.02 7.33
C ALA A 66 -31.91 1.51 7.32
N PHE A 67 -30.70 1.98 7.05
CA PHE A 67 -30.34 3.39 6.97
C PHE A 67 -29.72 3.67 5.62
N GLN A 68 -30.18 4.75 4.98
CA GLN A 68 -29.52 5.27 3.79
C GLN A 68 -28.29 6.07 4.21
N LEU A 69 -27.17 5.81 3.54
CA LEU A 69 -25.99 6.65 3.58
C LEU A 69 -26.02 7.53 2.33
N VAL A 70 -25.91 8.84 2.53
CA VAL A 70 -26.02 9.83 1.47
C VAL A 70 -24.78 10.68 1.42
N ASP A 71 -24.37 11.00 0.21
CA ASP A 71 -23.40 12.06 -0.04
C ASP A 71 -23.94 13.39 0.52
N ILE A 72 -23.08 14.11 1.26
CA ILE A 72 -23.49 15.30 2.02
C ILE A 72 -23.89 16.44 1.09
N GLU A 73 -23.27 16.57 -0.08
CA GLU A 73 -23.52 17.68 -1.00
C GLU A 73 -24.71 17.40 -1.91
N THR A 74 -24.66 16.27 -2.62
CA THR A 74 -25.63 15.88 -3.65
C THR A 74 -26.90 15.26 -3.06
N LYS A 75 -26.84 14.76 -1.82
CA LYS A 75 -27.90 13.97 -1.15
C LYS A 75 -28.26 12.67 -1.88
N ILE A 76 -27.43 12.25 -2.84
CA ILE A 76 -27.59 10.97 -3.54
C ILE A 76 -27.16 9.84 -2.59
N VAL A 77 -27.87 8.70 -2.66
CA VAL A 77 -27.53 7.52 -1.88
C VAL A 77 -26.17 6.98 -2.35
N SER A 78 -25.17 7.02 -1.47
CA SER A 78 -23.82 6.50 -1.73
C SER A 78 -23.58 5.15 -1.08
N GLY A 79 -24.47 4.72 -0.19
CA GLY A 79 -24.37 3.43 0.51
C GLY A 79 -25.57 3.14 1.39
N TRP A 80 -25.51 2.01 2.08
CA TRP A 80 -26.53 1.55 3.01
C TRP A 80 -25.89 0.95 4.25
N PHE A 81 -26.52 1.18 5.39
CA PHE A 81 -26.14 0.55 6.64
C PHE A 81 -27.36 -0.13 7.26
N LEU A 82 -27.21 -1.40 7.63
CA LEU A 82 -28.21 -2.17 8.35
C LEU A 82 -27.69 -2.44 9.76
N SER A 83 -28.54 -2.36 10.77
CA SER A 83 -28.19 -2.81 12.10
C SER A 83 -29.37 -3.40 12.86
N HIS A 84 -29.07 -4.34 13.75
CA HIS A 84 -30.03 -4.82 14.72
C HIS A 84 -30.47 -3.67 15.65
N SER A 85 -31.72 -3.67 16.08
CA SER A 85 -32.34 -2.59 16.86
C SER A 85 -31.65 -2.25 18.18
N ASN A 86 -30.88 -3.17 18.75
CA ASN A 86 -30.08 -2.99 19.97
C ASN A 86 -28.65 -2.46 19.72
N VAL A 87 -28.29 -2.18 18.46
CA VAL A 87 -26.96 -1.71 18.07
C VAL A 87 -27.04 -0.22 17.77
N ASP A 88 -26.14 0.57 18.35
CA ASP A 88 -25.97 1.97 17.96
C ASP A 88 -25.37 2.02 16.54
N PRO A 89 -26.08 2.57 15.55
CA PRO A 89 -25.62 2.52 14.18
C PRO A 89 -24.37 3.38 13.93
N SER A 90 -24.19 4.47 14.66
CA SER A 90 -23.07 5.39 14.50
C SER A 90 -21.79 4.82 15.11
N GLU A 91 -21.88 4.19 16.28
CA GLU A 91 -20.73 3.52 16.89
C GLU A 91 -20.29 2.29 16.07
N GLU A 92 -21.25 1.50 15.58
CA GLU A 92 -20.97 0.26 14.86
C GLU A 92 -20.38 0.50 13.47
N ILE A 93 -20.92 1.44 12.69
CA ILE A 93 -20.33 1.78 11.39
C ILE A 93 -18.91 2.34 11.57
N GLY A 94 -18.67 3.17 12.59
CA GLY A 94 -17.35 3.67 12.93
C GLY A 94 -16.38 2.54 13.32
N ARG A 95 -16.86 1.52 14.05
CA ARG A 95 -16.08 0.32 14.35
C ARG A 95 -15.71 -0.46 13.10
N ILE A 96 -16.66 -0.70 12.19
CA ILE A 96 -16.40 -1.39 10.91
C ILE A 96 -15.39 -0.61 10.07
N LEU A 97 -15.60 0.68 9.87
CA LEU A 97 -14.74 1.53 9.03
C LEU A 97 -13.31 1.67 9.57
N ARG A 98 -13.09 1.52 10.88
CA ARG A 98 -11.73 1.47 11.46
C ARG A 98 -10.97 0.18 11.11
N VAL A 99 -11.70 -0.92 10.88
CA VAL A 99 -11.12 -2.24 10.60
C VAL A 99 -11.00 -2.47 9.10
N SER A 100 -12.06 -2.15 8.36
CA SER A 100 -12.20 -2.41 6.93
C SER A 100 -13.19 -1.43 6.29
N GLY A 101 -12.67 -0.29 5.84
CA GLY A 101 -13.36 0.74 5.07
C GLY A 101 -13.32 0.49 3.56
N SER A 102 -13.47 1.58 2.79
CA SER A 102 -13.41 1.53 1.33
C SER A 102 -11.98 1.32 0.85
N PRO A 103 -11.68 0.35 -0.02
CA PRO A 103 -10.31 0.11 -0.51
C PRO A 103 -9.73 1.28 -1.31
N TYR A 104 -10.57 2.24 -1.72
CA TYR A 104 -10.16 3.45 -2.43
C TYR A 104 -9.92 4.64 -1.49
N GLU A 105 -10.24 4.52 -0.21
CA GLU A 105 -9.90 5.52 0.79
C GLU A 105 -8.53 5.23 1.43
N PRO A 106 -7.80 6.30 1.82
CA PRO A 106 -6.64 6.13 2.67
C PRO A 106 -7.03 5.53 4.03
N ASP A 107 -6.09 4.79 4.62
CA ASP A 107 -6.23 4.20 5.96
C ASP A 107 -7.54 3.39 6.12
N SER A 108 -7.93 2.71 5.05
CA SER A 108 -9.13 1.88 5.00
C SER A 108 -9.00 0.54 5.72
N GLY A 109 -7.86 0.30 6.38
CA GLY A 109 -7.60 -0.94 7.09
C GLY A 109 -7.49 -2.12 6.15
N ASN A 110 -7.99 -3.27 6.59
CA ASN A 110 -7.86 -4.53 5.88
C ASN A 110 -8.92 -4.67 4.79
N THR A 111 -8.49 -4.86 3.55
CA THR A 111 -9.42 -5.04 2.42
C THR A 111 -9.85 -6.49 2.23
N LEU A 112 -9.08 -7.46 2.73
CA LEU A 112 -9.37 -8.90 2.67
C LEU A 112 -9.74 -9.44 4.06
N ASN A 113 -10.29 -10.65 4.10
CA ASN A 113 -10.48 -11.36 5.36
C ASN A 113 -9.12 -11.83 5.86
N ASP A 114 -8.78 -11.49 7.09
CA ASP A 114 -7.53 -11.88 7.73
C ASP A 114 -7.74 -12.04 9.24
N ASP A 115 -6.65 -12.30 9.97
CA ASP A 115 -6.72 -12.46 11.42
C ASP A 115 -7.19 -11.17 12.13
N LYS A 116 -6.90 -9.98 11.57
CA LYS A 116 -7.35 -8.70 12.14
C LYS A 116 -8.85 -8.51 11.96
N THR A 117 -9.38 -8.73 10.76
CA THR A 117 -10.84 -8.62 10.52
C THR A 117 -11.59 -9.71 11.29
N SER A 118 -11.04 -10.93 11.36
CA SER A 118 -11.60 -12.02 12.16
C SER A 118 -11.63 -11.70 13.65
N ALA A 119 -10.54 -11.18 14.22
CA ALA A 119 -10.47 -10.78 15.62
C ALA A 119 -11.45 -9.64 15.95
N ALA A 120 -11.62 -8.71 15.01
CA ALA A 120 -12.59 -7.62 15.13
C ALA A 120 -14.04 -8.04 14.82
N GLY A 121 -14.29 -9.28 14.41
CA GLY A 121 -15.63 -9.73 14.03
C GLY A 121 -16.17 -8.96 12.82
N VAL A 122 -15.33 -8.70 11.82
CA VAL A 122 -15.69 -8.05 10.56
C VAL A 122 -15.46 -9.04 9.42
N LEU A 123 -16.49 -9.30 8.63
CA LEU A 123 -16.38 -10.06 7.37
C LEU A 123 -16.32 -9.07 6.21
N THR A 124 -15.27 -9.15 5.41
CA THR A 124 -15.08 -8.35 4.20
C THR A 124 -15.59 -9.10 2.96
N ILE A 125 -16.39 -8.40 2.15
CA ILE A 125 -16.88 -8.87 0.86
C ILE A 125 -16.51 -7.83 -0.20
N ASN A 126 -15.64 -8.21 -1.14
CA ASN A 126 -15.10 -7.32 -2.16
C ASN A 126 -15.75 -7.49 -3.51
N ARG A 127 -15.43 -6.57 -4.44
CA ARG A 127 -15.98 -6.56 -5.81
C ARG A 127 -16.03 -7.91 -6.51
N TYR A 128 -15.03 -8.77 -6.29
CA TYR A 128 -14.90 -10.07 -6.93
C TYR A 128 -15.61 -11.21 -6.20
N ASP A 129 -16.09 -10.98 -4.97
CA ASP A 129 -16.81 -11.98 -4.16
C ASP A 129 -18.30 -12.05 -4.53
N TRP A 130 -18.76 -11.22 -5.46
CA TRP A 130 -20.17 -11.04 -5.80
C TRP A 130 -20.50 -11.48 -7.23
N GLY A 131 -21.80 -11.72 -7.47
CA GLY A 131 -22.45 -11.41 -8.74
C GLY A 131 -21.70 -11.87 -9.99
N TYR A 132 -21.31 -10.95 -10.87
CA TYR A 132 -20.61 -11.24 -12.15
C TYR A 132 -19.50 -12.31 -12.04
N HIS A 133 -18.78 -12.37 -10.92
CA HIS A 133 -17.70 -13.35 -10.66
C HIS A 133 -18.18 -14.65 -10.00
N ASP A 134 -19.44 -14.68 -9.54
CA ASP A 134 -20.16 -15.84 -9.03
C ASP A 134 -21.45 -16.10 -9.84
N ALA A 135 -21.38 -17.02 -10.81
CA ALA A 135 -22.53 -17.40 -11.62
C ALA A 135 -23.39 -18.53 -11.00
N ARG A 136 -23.10 -18.99 -9.78
CA ARG A 136 -23.79 -20.16 -9.20
C ARG A 136 -25.28 -19.85 -9.03
N ARG A 137 -26.13 -20.79 -9.48
CA ARG A 137 -27.60 -20.70 -9.44
C ARG A 137 -28.22 -19.56 -10.25
N ARG A 138 -27.44 -18.86 -11.10
CA ARG A 138 -27.97 -17.80 -11.98
C ARG A 138 -28.98 -18.33 -12.99
N ASP A 139 -28.71 -19.50 -13.55
CA ASP A 139 -29.58 -20.17 -14.54
C ASP A 139 -30.95 -20.54 -13.94
N GLU A 140 -30.97 -20.97 -12.68
CA GLU A 140 -32.20 -21.39 -11.98
C GLU A 140 -33.17 -20.23 -11.74
N ILE A 141 -32.64 -19.01 -11.62
CA ILE A 141 -33.45 -17.81 -11.48
C ILE A 141 -33.62 -17.05 -12.79
N ASN A 142 -33.16 -17.61 -13.92
CA ASN A 142 -33.12 -16.99 -15.25
C ASN A 142 -32.76 -15.50 -15.19
N ASP A 143 -31.75 -15.18 -14.39
CA ASP A 143 -31.20 -13.83 -14.22
C ASP A 143 -30.19 -13.59 -15.34
N GLN A 144 -30.65 -13.79 -16.57
CA GLN A 144 -29.90 -13.42 -17.75
C GLN A 144 -29.87 -11.90 -17.78
N LEU A 145 -28.66 -11.34 -17.76
CA LEU A 145 -28.39 -9.96 -18.20
C LEU A 145 -28.78 -9.74 -19.68
N ASP A 146 -29.21 -10.79 -20.39
CA ASP A 146 -29.68 -10.79 -21.77
C ASP A 146 -31.12 -11.36 -21.87
N GLY A 147 -32.13 -10.53 -21.59
CA GLY A 147 -33.43 -10.71 -22.23
C GLY A 147 -33.36 -10.19 -23.68
N PRO A 148 -34.09 -10.78 -24.64
CA PRO A 148 -34.04 -10.40 -26.05
C PRO A 148 -34.77 -9.07 -26.25
N ASP A 149 -34.13 -7.99 -25.84
CA ASP A 149 -34.55 -6.65 -26.18
C ASP A 149 -33.29 -5.79 -26.34
N LEU A 150 -32.51 -6.16 -27.36
CA LEU A 150 -31.42 -5.36 -27.91
C LEU A 150 -31.91 -3.97 -28.38
N GLU A 151 -33.22 -3.73 -28.45
CA GLU A 151 -33.83 -2.42 -28.70
C GLU A 151 -34.12 -1.60 -27.42
N HIS A 152 -33.97 -2.18 -26.22
CA HIS A 152 -34.20 -1.50 -24.94
C HIS A 152 -32.95 -1.32 -24.07
N LYS A 153 -31.74 -1.54 -24.61
CA LYS A 153 -30.57 -0.77 -24.17
C LYS A 153 -30.81 0.70 -24.57
N ARG A 154 -31.73 1.38 -23.88
CA ARG A 154 -31.68 2.84 -23.83
C ARG A 154 -30.28 3.18 -23.36
N ALA A 155 -29.56 3.96 -24.16
CA ALA A 155 -28.20 4.42 -23.89
C ALA A 155 -28.07 5.27 -22.59
N ASP A 156 -29.14 5.33 -21.78
CA ASP A 156 -29.34 6.25 -20.66
C ASP A 156 -29.61 5.55 -19.31
N VAL A 157 -29.48 4.21 -19.20
CA VAL A 157 -29.59 3.56 -17.88
C VAL A 157 -28.27 3.73 -17.14
N GLU A 158 -28.24 4.71 -16.23
CA GLU A 158 -27.09 4.94 -15.35
C GLU A 158 -26.73 3.65 -14.59
N PRO A 159 -25.44 3.26 -14.54
CA PRO A 159 -24.99 2.05 -13.84
C PRO A 159 -25.41 2.11 -12.37
N SER A 160 -25.90 1.01 -11.80
CA SER A 160 -26.29 0.97 -10.38
C SER A 160 -25.97 -0.37 -9.76
N GLU A 161 -25.55 -0.35 -8.50
CA GLU A 161 -25.26 -1.55 -7.72
C GLU A 161 -26.42 -1.82 -6.76
N SER A 162 -26.83 -3.08 -6.65
CA SER A 162 -27.94 -3.45 -5.77
C SER A 162 -27.75 -4.82 -5.13
N VAL A 163 -28.12 -4.93 -3.85
CA VAL A 163 -28.13 -6.20 -3.12
C VAL A 163 -29.34 -6.24 -2.18
N GLY A 164 -29.82 -7.45 -1.91
CA GLY A 164 -30.84 -7.70 -0.88
C GLY A 164 -30.23 -8.30 0.38
N VAL A 165 -30.94 -8.12 1.49
CA VAL A 165 -30.76 -8.87 2.75
C VAL A 165 -32.13 -9.34 3.20
N VAL A 166 -32.27 -10.64 3.51
CA VAL A 166 -33.56 -11.25 3.83
C VAL A 166 -33.39 -12.36 4.88
N ASP A 167 -34.41 -12.56 5.72
CA ASP A 167 -34.47 -13.73 6.60
C ASP A 167 -34.33 -15.03 5.80
N TYR A 168 -33.50 -15.96 6.30
CA TYR A 168 -33.16 -17.21 5.62
C TYR A 168 -34.39 -18.02 5.23
N THR A 169 -35.41 -18.11 6.09
CA THR A 169 -36.62 -18.92 5.83
C THR A 169 -37.55 -18.29 4.79
N GLN A 170 -37.47 -16.96 4.63
CA GLN A 170 -38.30 -16.19 3.68
C GLN A 170 -37.58 -15.94 2.35
N ALA A 171 -36.30 -16.27 2.25
CA ALA A 171 -35.43 -15.91 1.14
C ALA A 171 -35.98 -16.30 -0.24
N LYS A 172 -36.44 -17.55 -0.43
CA LYS A 172 -36.98 -18.01 -1.73
C LYS A 172 -38.24 -17.26 -2.15
N ASN A 173 -39.17 -17.08 -1.21
CA ASN A 173 -40.41 -16.35 -1.46
C ASN A 173 -40.13 -14.89 -1.83
N GLN A 174 -39.21 -14.26 -1.11
CA GLN A 174 -38.85 -12.87 -1.36
C GLN A 174 -38.10 -12.68 -2.69
N VAL A 175 -37.20 -13.60 -3.04
CA VAL A 175 -36.53 -13.59 -4.36
C VAL A 175 -37.56 -13.70 -5.49
N ALA A 176 -38.54 -14.61 -5.37
CA ALA A 176 -39.61 -14.71 -6.36
C ALA A 176 -40.43 -13.41 -6.48
N ALA A 177 -40.74 -12.76 -5.35
CA ALA A 177 -41.45 -11.50 -5.33
C ALA A 177 -40.65 -10.33 -5.96
N TRP A 178 -39.34 -10.23 -5.67
CA TRP A 178 -38.48 -9.20 -6.25
C TRP A 178 -38.17 -9.42 -7.73
N ARG A 179 -38.10 -10.69 -8.16
CA ARG A 179 -37.91 -11.05 -9.57
C ARG A 179 -39.07 -10.60 -10.45
N ALA A 180 -40.29 -10.60 -9.92
CA ALA A 180 -41.47 -10.10 -10.63
C ALA A 180 -41.51 -8.56 -10.78
N GLN A 181 -40.56 -7.84 -10.18
CA GLN A 181 -40.48 -6.39 -10.20
C GLN A 181 -39.27 -5.92 -11.02
N SER A 182 -39.39 -4.77 -11.66
CA SER A 182 -38.23 -4.12 -12.26
C SER A 182 -37.20 -3.78 -11.17
N PRO A 183 -35.88 -3.82 -11.46
CA PRO A 183 -34.83 -3.59 -10.46
C PRO A 183 -35.04 -2.33 -9.61
N ASP A 184 -35.44 -1.21 -10.23
CA ASP A 184 -35.66 0.07 -9.55
C ASP A 184 -36.91 0.11 -8.66
N ARG A 185 -37.82 -0.86 -8.80
CA ARG A 185 -39.08 -0.93 -8.05
C ARG A 185 -39.02 -1.91 -6.88
N ARG A 186 -37.96 -2.70 -6.76
CA ARG A 186 -37.77 -3.61 -5.63
C ARG A 186 -37.69 -2.81 -4.33
N ARG A 187 -38.63 -3.08 -3.41
CA ARG A 187 -38.68 -2.45 -2.09
C ARG A 187 -38.50 -3.46 -0.96
N GLY A 188 -38.16 -2.96 0.22
CA GLY A 188 -38.15 -3.75 1.45
C GLY A 188 -39.55 -4.20 1.86
N CYS A 189 -39.60 -5.26 2.65
CA CYS A 189 -40.78 -5.84 3.27
C CYS A 189 -40.45 -6.20 4.73
N ALA A 190 -41.39 -6.83 5.44
CA ALA A 190 -41.16 -7.27 6.82
C ALA A 190 -40.03 -8.30 6.94
N ALA A 191 -39.76 -9.08 5.89
CA ALA A 191 -38.78 -10.16 5.89
C ALA A 191 -37.39 -9.76 5.38
N GLY A 192 -37.24 -8.57 4.78
CA GLY A 192 -35.98 -8.17 4.17
C GLY A 192 -35.99 -6.81 3.51
N VAL A 193 -34.83 -6.34 3.09
CA VAL A 193 -34.62 -5.04 2.45
C VAL A 193 -33.86 -5.21 1.15
N TRP A 194 -34.25 -4.42 0.13
CA TRP A 194 -33.51 -4.29 -1.11
C TRP A 194 -32.80 -2.93 -1.11
N MET A 195 -31.49 -2.94 -1.32
CA MET A 195 -30.62 -1.76 -1.22
C MET A 195 -30.04 -1.47 -2.60
N ARG A 196 -30.27 -0.25 -3.10
CA ARG A 196 -29.78 0.23 -4.39
C ARG A 196 -28.91 1.46 -4.21
N ILE A 197 -27.76 1.49 -4.87
CA ILE A 197 -26.87 2.65 -4.98
C ILE A 197 -26.92 3.08 -6.46
N PRO A 198 -27.55 4.23 -6.78
CA PRO A 198 -27.57 4.76 -8.14
C PRO A 198 -26.18 5.24 -8.56
N VAL A 199 -25.89 5.23 -9.87
CA VAL A 199 -24.62 5.70 -10.46
C VAL A 199 -23.40 5.09 -9.77
N ALA A 200 -23.42 3.76 -9.60
CA ALA A 200 -22.42 3.05 -8.82
C ALA A 200 -21.71 1.99 -9.66
N GLU A 201 -20.39 1.91 -9.45
CA GLU A 201 -19.53 0.84 -9.94
C GLU A 201 -18.74 0.23 -8.78
N TYR A 202 -18.54 -1.08 -8.87
CA TYR A 202 -17.95 -1.93 -7.84
C TYR A 202 -18.76 -1.95 -6.56
N LYS A 203 -18.90 -3.12 -5.97
CA LYS A 203 -19.69 -3.32 -4.75
C LYS A 203 -18.85 -3.94 -3.65
N PHE A 204 -19.08 -3.43 -2.45
CA PHE A 204 -18.41 -3.86 -1.25
C PHE A 204 -19.42 -4.05 -0.13
N GLY A 205 -19.18 -5.09 0.68
CA GLY A 205 -19.99 -5.41 1.85
C GLY A 205 -19.10 -5.63 3.05
N ARG A 206 -19.53 -5.18 4.23
CA ARG A 206 -18.88 -5.46 5.51
C ARG A 206 -19.94 -5.88 6.51
N PHE A 207 -19.87 -7.12 6.99
CA PHE A 207 -20.72 -7.55 8.11
C PHE A 207 -19.98 -7.36 9.42
N GLY A 208 -20.64 -6.74 10.41
CA GLY A 208 -20.18 -6.77 11.78
C GLY A 208 -20.85 -7.93 12.53
N PHE A 209 -20.08 -8.57 13.41
CA PHE A 209 -20.52 -9.67 14.24
C PHE A 209 -20.40 -9.32 15.72
N ASN A 210 -21.38 -9.79 16.49
CA ASN A 210 -21.32 -9.73 17.95
C ASN A 210 -20.39 -10.83 18.52
N ARG A 211 -20.27 -10.87 19.85
CA ARG A 211 -19.41 -11.85 20.56
C ARG A 211 -19.79 -13.30 20.29
N ASP A 212 -21.07 -13.57 20.03
CA ASP A 212 -21.60 -14.90 19.72
C ASP A 212 -21.43 -15.27 18.24
N ARG A 213 -20.69 -14.45 17.47
CA ARG A 213 -20.48 -14.61 16.02
C ARG A 213 -21.80 -14.65 15.23
N ALA A 214 -22.82 -13.94 15.70
CA ALA A 214 -24.01 -13.62 14.93
C ALA A 214 -23.88 -12.22 14.33
N ALA A 215 -24.16 -12.08 13.04
CA ALA A 215 -24.15 -10.79 12.37
C ALA A 215 -25.21 -9.89 13.00
N HIS A 216 -24.83 -8.65 13.33
CA HIS A 216 -25.74 -7.65 13.91
C HIS A 216 -25.73 -6.33 13.14
N SER A 217 -24.92 -6.23 12.08
CA SER A 217 -24.79 -5.06 11.23
C SER A 217 -24.28 -5.43 9.83
N PHE A 218 -24.61 -4.61 8.84
CA PHE A 218 -24.12 -4.75 7.47
C PHE A 218 -23.95 -3.38 6.82
N LEU A 219 -22.75 -3.11 6.31
CA LEU A 219 -22.43 -1.93 5.52
C LEU A 219 -22.30 -2.34 4.04
N PHE A 220 -23.06 -1.69 3.17
CA PHE A 220 -23.03 -1.87 1.72
C PHE A 220 -22.69 -0.56 1.03
N PHE A 221 -21.67 -0.55 0.18
CA PHE A 221 -21.16 0.67 -0.46
C PHE A 221 -20.49 0.35 -1.80
N SER A 222 -20.12 1.38 -2.56
CA SER A 222 -19.53 1.25 -3.88
C SER A 222 -18.10 1.78 -3.96
N GLY A 223 -17.43 1.60 -5.10
CA GLY A 223 -16.09 2.14 -5.32
C GLY A 223 -16.02 3.68 -5.24
N GLY A 224 -17.14 4.35 -5.51
CA GLY A 224 -17.26 5.81 -5.44
C GLY A 224 -17.67 6.36 -4.08
N THR A 225 -17.88 5.51 -3.05
CA THR A 225 -18.27 5.99 -1.72
C THR A 225 -17.06 6.56 -0.99
N ASP A 226 -17.07 7.89 -0.77
CA ASP A 226 -16.17 8.61 0.13
C ASP A 226 -16.87 8.82 1.49
N PHE A 227 -16.38 8.17 2.53
CA PHE A 227 -16.94 8.24 3.89
C PHE A 227 -16.61 9.57 4.60
N THR A 228 -15.67 10.35 4.08
CA THR A 228 -15.43 11.74 4.53
C THR A 228 -16.46 12.73 3.96
N GLN A 229 -17.18 12.33 2.92
CA GLN A 229 -18.29 13.09 2.30
C GLN A 229 -19.65 12.39 2.44
N THR A 230 -19.71 11.23 3.08
CA THR A 230 -20.95 10.47 3.27
C THR A 230 -21.43 10.57 4.72
N SER A 231 -22.74 10.70 4.91
CA SER A 231 -23.41 10.74 6.22
C SER A 231 -24.67 9.88 6.24
N PHE A 232 -25.25 9.64 7.42
CA PHE A 232 -26.61 9.11 7.50
C PHE A 232 -27.61 10.11 6.91
N ALA A 233 -28.63 9.62 6.20
CA ALA A 233 -29.70 10.48 5.71
C ALA A 233 -30.34 11.30 6.84
N GLY A 234 -30.44 12.62 6.62
CA GLY A 234 -30.93 13.59 7.62
C GLY A 234 -29.84 14.14 8.55
N HIS A 235 -28.60 13.69 8.43
CA HIS A 235 -27.44 14.24 9.13
C HIS A 235 -26.52 15.01 8.17
N SER A 236 -25.61 15.79 8.77
CA SER A 236 -24.61 16.59 8.06
C SER A 236 -23.18 16.26 8.48
N HIS A 237 -23.00 15.38 9.47
CA HIS A 237 -21.68 14.98 9.96
C HIS A 237 -21.21 13.76 9.16
N PRO A 238 -20.00 13.81 8.58
CA PRO A 238 -19.47 12.69 7.82
C PRO A 238 -19.14 11.49 8.71
N LEU A 239 -19.18 10.30 8.11
CA LEU A 239 -18.89 9.04 8.80
C LEU A 239 -17.40 8.88 9.14
N ARG A 240 -16.52 9.50 8.37
CA ARG A 240 -15.10 9.67 8.67
C ARG A 240 -14.75 11.15 8.73
N LYS A 241 -13.78 11.49 9.58
CA LYS A 241 -13.27 12.85 9.66
C LYS A 241 -12.47 13.14 8.39
N PRO A 242 -12.73 14.24 7.66
CA PRO A 242 -11.85 14.68 6.59
C PRO A 242 -10.50 15.09 7.18
N GLU A 243 -9.42 14.55 6.62
CA GLU A 243 -8.05 14.87 7.02
C GLU A 243 -7.26 15.32 5.79
N THR A 244 -6.44 16.37 5.95
CA THR A 244 -5.45 16.69 4.92
C THR A 244 -4.35 15.63 4.91
N HIS A 245 -3.59 15.56 3.83
CA HIS A 245 -2.43 14.68 3.74
C HIS A 245 -1.42 14.91 4.87
N VAL A 246 -1.23 16.17 5.27
CA VAL A 246 -0.38 16.55 6.40
C VAL A 246 -0.96 16.05 7.71
N ASP A 247 -2.24 16.31 7.99
CA ASP A 247 -2.89 15.88 9.23
C ASP A 247 -2.86 14.36 9.40
N ARG A 248 -3.10 13.64 8.29
CA ARG A 248 -3.05 12.18 8.25
C ARG A 248 -1.64 11.67 8.56
N PHE A 249 -0.62 12.20 7.91
CA PHE A 249 0.74 11.75 8.14
C PHE A 249 1.19 12.04 9.58
N GLU A 250 0.89 13.23 10.10
CA GLU A 250 1.11 13.61 11.50
C GLU A 250 0.40 12.68 12.49
N ARG A 251 -0.85 12.30 12.19
CA ARG A 251 -1.59 11.32 13.00
C ARG A 251 -0.91 9.96 12.96
N GLN A 252 -0.54 9.47 11.80
CA GLN A 252 0.15 8.19 11.64
C GLN A 252 1.48 8.15 12.41
N LEU A 253 2.25 9.25 12.40
CA LEU A 253 3.47 9.38 13.20
C LEU A 253 3.16 9.27 14.71
N ARG A 254 2.13 9.98 15.21
CA ARG A 254 1.71 9.92 16.62
C ARG A 254 1.15 8.56 17.04
N GLU A 255 0.47 7.87 16.13
CA GLU A 255 -0.13 6.55 16.37
C GLU A 255 0.88 5.40 16.27
N GLY A 256 2.14 5.69 15.90
CA GLY A 256 3.18 4.68 15.74
C GLY A 256 2.94 3.77 14.53
N PHE A 257 2.38 4.32 13.45
CA PHE A 257 2.23 3.59 12.19
C PHE A 257 3.60 3.09 11.70
N ASP A 258 3.64 1.85 11.24
CA ASP A 258 4.88 1.23 10.75
C ASP A 258 5.23 1.76 9.36
N PHE A 259 6.25 2.63 9.30
CA PHE A 259 6.83 3.15 8.07
C PHE A 259 8.15 2.47 7.69
N SER A 260 8.44 1.28 8.25
CA SER A 260 9.60 0.48 7.86
C SER A 260 9.55 0.10 6.38
N GLY A 261 8.38 -0.24 5.85
CA GLY A 261 8.19 -0.71 4.49
C GLY A 261 8.67 -2.14 4.24
N LEU A 262 9.00 -2.90 5.28
CA LEU A 262 9.44 -4.30 5.15
C LEU A 262 8.33 -5.18 4.58
N GLN A 263 7.11 -5.06 5.10
CA GLN A 263 5.96 -5.80 4.59
C GLN A 263 5.68 -5.49 3.12
N LEU A 264 5.82 -4.22 2.73
CA LEU A 264 5.62 -3.79 1.35
C LEU A 264 6.72 -4.35 0.43
N LEU A 265 7.98 -4.26 0.85
CA LEU A 265 9.11 -4.83 0.11
C LEU A 265 8.93 -6.34 -0.09
N HIS A 266 8.61 -7.10 0.97
CA HIS A 266 8.38 -8.54 0.88
C HIS A 266 7.19 -8.90 -0.01
N MET A 267 6.14 -8.10 -0.01
CA MET A 267 5.00 -8.29 -0.91
C MET A 267 5.41 -8.14 -2.38
N HIS A 268 6.27 -7.15 -2.69
CA HIS A 268 6.75 -6.91 -4.04
C HIS A 268 7.87 -7.87 -4.49
N SER A 269 8.59 -8.46 -3.55
CA SER A 269 9.71 -9.38 -3.81
C SER A 269 9.34 -10.87 -3.67
N ALA A 270 8.09 -11.17 -3.27
CA ALA A 270 7.61 -12.53 -3.18
C ALA A 270 7.58 -13.17 -4.57
N PRO A 271 8.02 -14.44 -4.72
CA PRO A 271 7.86 -15.15 -5.96
C PRO A 271 6.37 -15.29 -6.29
N PRO A 272 5.98 -15.27 -7.58
CA PRO A 272 4.60 -15.52 -7.96
C PRO A 272 4.17 -16.92 -7.49
N ASP A 273 2.91 -17.02 -7.05
CA ASP A 273 2.33 -18.29 -6.57
C ASP A 273 2.24 -19.35 -7.69
N ASP A 274 2.28 -18.91 -8.95
CA ASP A 274 2.26 -19.77 -10.13
C ASP A 274 3.66 -19.85 -10.75
N ALA A 275 4.21 -21.07 -10.82
CA ALA A 275 5.54 -21.33 -11.36
C ALA A 275 5.68 -20.96 -12.85
N ASP A 276 4.56 -20.85 -13.58
CA ASP A 276 4.54 -20.46 -14.99
C ASP A 276 4.42 -18.94 -15.20
N MET A 277 4.26 -18.15 -14.14
CA MET A 277 4.29 -16.68 -14.22
C MET A 277 5.72 -16.14 -14.17
N ILE A 278 6.09 -15.38 -15.21
CA ILE A 278 7.34 -14.62 -15.22
C ILE A 278 7.21 -13.46 -14.23
N SER A 279 7.99 -13.48 -13.14
CA SER A 279 8.16 -12.30 -12.29
C SER A 279 8.93 -11.23 -13.07
N LEU A 280 8.32 -10.06 -13.23
CA LEU A 280 9.00 -8.87 -13.75
C LEU A 280 9.84 -8.17 -12.67
N CYS A 281 9.71 -8.59 -11.41
CA CYS A 281 10.43 -7.99 -10.28
C CYS A 281 11.62 -8.88 -9.88
N PRO A 282 12.79 -8.28 -9.58
CA PRO A 282 13.99 -9.04 -9.23
C PRO A 282 13.83 -9.73 -7.87
N PRO A 283 14.22 -11.01 -7.73
CA PRO A 283 14.15 -11.72 -6.46
C PRO A 283 15.25 -11.23 -5.51
N PRO A 284 15.04 -11.28 -4.18
CA PRO A 284 16.08 -10.94 -3.21
C PRO A 284 17.30 -11.85 -3.39
N PRO A 285 18.53 -11.34 -3.14
CA PRO A 285 19.71 -12.18 -3.16
C PRO A 285 19.66 -13.24 -2.05
N PRO A 286 20.41 -14.35 -2.19
CA PRO A 286 20.53 -15.33 -1.13
C PRO A 286 21.03 -14.68 0.16
N GLU A 287 20.48 -15.08 1.31
CA GLU A 287 20.86 -14.51 2.62
C GLU A 287 22.38 -14.59 2.88
N SER A 288 23.03 -15.66 2.41
CA SER A 288 24.50 -15.81 2.49
C SER A 288 25.31 -14.78 1.70
N ALA A 289 24.68 -14.04 0.79
CA ALA A 289 25.30 -12.97 0.01
C ALA A 289 25.01 -11.58 0.59
N CYS A 290 24.07 -11.46 1.54
CA CYS A 290 23.76 -10.21 2.22
C CYS A 290 24.82 -9.88 3.28
N LEU A 291 25.08 -8.59 3.47
CA LEU A 291 26.07 -8.06 4.40
C LEU A 291 25.41 -7.13 5.43
N GLY A 292 26.04 -7.04 6.61
CA GLY A 292 25.51 -6.33 7.75
C GLY A 292 24.50 -7.18 8.58
N PRO A 293 23.86 -6.59 9.60
CA PRO A 293 23.94 -5.18 9.99
C PRO A 293 25.33 -4.78 10.51
N TYR A 294 25.77 -3.57 10.20
CA TYR A 294 27.06 -3.04 10.63
C TYR A 294 26.97 -2.34 12.00
N PRO A 295 28.06 -2.21 12.77
CA PRO A 295 28.04 -1.36 13.97
C PRO A 295 27.77 0.10 13.62
N LEU A 296 26.94 0.81 14.43
CA LEU A 296 26.63 2.23 14.21
C LEU A 296 27.90 3.12 14.18
N GLY A 297 28.95 2.71 14.90
CA GLY A 297 30.26 3.38 14.87
C GLY A 297 30.95 3.37 13.51
N GLU A 298 30.54 2.49 12.60
CA GLU A 298 31.08 2.38 11.23
C GLU A 298 30.32 3.24 10.22
N HIS A 299 29.17 3.82 10.60
CA HIS A 299 28.37 4.67 9.71
C HIS A 299 29.21 5.82 9.14
N VAL A 300 29.15 5.98 7.83
CA VAL A 300 29.91 6.96 7.05
C VAL A 300 29.22 8.33 7.09
N PHE A 301 27.90 8.36 6.98
CA PHE A 301 27.11 9.59 6.91
C PHE A 301 26.37 9.84 8.22
N ARG A 302 26.40 11.08 8.72
CA ARG A 302 25.49 11.55 9.77
C ARG A 302 24.24 12.12 9.11
N ALA A 303 23.22 12.36 9.92
CA ALA A 303 21.99 13.04 9.47
C ALA A 303 22.28 14.39 8.78
N GLN A 304 23.31 15.13 9.23
CA GLN A 304 23.70 16.40 8.61
C GLN A 304 24.18 16.22 7.16
N GLU A 305 25.01 15.20 6.89
CA GLU A 305 25.47 14.96 5.51
C GLU A 305 24.31 14.54 4.60
N LEU A 306 23.37 13.73 5.10
CA LEU A 306 22.18 13.35 4.31
C LEU A 306 21.26 14.55 4.04
N GLU A 307 21.07 15.45 5.00
CA GLU A 307 20.33 16.71 4.79
C GLU A 307 21.03 17.62 3.76
N ALA A 308 22.35 17.70 3.79
CA ALA A 308 23.11 18.48 2.80
C ALA A 308 22.90 17.94 1.39
N LEU A 309 22.96 16.62 1.20
CA LEU A 309 22.72 15.98 -0.10
C LEU A 309 21.27 16.06 -0.57
N ARG A 310 20.32 16.02 0.37
CA ARG A 310 18.90 16.23 0.07
C ARG A 310 18.64 17.64 -0.46
N LEU A 311 19.23 18.66 0.17
CA LEU A 311 19.05 20.06 -0.23
C LEU A 311 19.88 20.46 -1.46
N HIS A 312 21.02 19.80 -1.64
CA HIS A 312 21.96 20.06 -2.72
C HIS A 312 22.43 18.74 -3.34
N PRO A 313 21.57 18.09 -4.16
CA PRO A 313 21.91 16.84 -4.84
C PRO A 313 23.22 16.99 -5.62
N PHE A 314 24.13 16.03 -5.42
CA PHE A 314 25.42 16.04 -6.09
C PHE A 314 25.32 15.37 -7.45
N MET A 315 25.51 16.14 -8.51
CA MET A 315 25.63 15.65 -9.88
C MET A 315 27.08 15.75 -10.36
N PRO A 316 27.71 14.64 -10.80
CA PRO A 316 29.04 14.71 -11.38
C PRO A 316 28.98 15.38 -12.76
N HIS A 317 29.98 16.20 -13.05
CA HIS A 317 30.11 16.82 -14.36
C HIS A 317 30.30 15.73 -15.44
N VAL A 318 29.61 15.81 -16.57
CA VAL A 318 29.85 14.90 -17.70
C VAL A 318 30.53 15.66 -18.83
N PRO A 319 31.72 15.22 -19.31
CA PRO A 319 32.39 15.85 -20.44
C PRO A 319 31.48 15.94 -21.68
N PRO A 320 31.51 17.06 -22.43
CA PRO A 320 30.66 17.27 -23.61
C PRO A 320 30.73 16.15 -24.66
N ASP A 321 31.92 15.54 -24.81
CA ASP A 321 32.18 14.45 -25.75
C ASP A 321 31.37 13.18 -25.43
N ILE A 322 31.08 12.96 -24.14
CA ILE A 322 30.25 11.85 -23.66
C ILE A 322 28.76 12.24 -23.72
N ALA A 323 28.43 13.49 -23.36
CA ALA A 323 27.06 13.98 -23.34
C ALA A 323 26.41 14.01 -24.74
N THR A 324 27.14 14.49 -25.76
CA THR A 324 26.64 14.61 -27.14
C THR A 324 26.53 13.27 -27.89
N SER A 325 27.31 12.26 -27.49
CA SER A 325 27.34 10.94 -28.13
C SER A 325 26.38 9.92 -27.49
N GLY A 326 25.92 10.18 -26.26
CA GLY A 326 25.28 9.18 -25.39
C GLY A 326 23.82 9.41 -25.03
N GLY A 327 23.16 10.44 -25.58
CA GLY A 327 21.77 10.77 -25.24
C GLY A 327 21.56 11.24 -23.81
N VAL A 328 22.63 11.69 -23.14
CA VAL A 328 22.56 12.30 -21.81
C VAL A 328 21.85 13.64 -21.97
N PRO A 329 20.73 13.89 -21.25
CA PRO A 329 20.03 15.18 -21.36
C PRO A 329 21.00 16.33 -21.05
N LEU A 330 21.22 17.22 -22.01
CA LEU A 330 21.88 18.50 -21.71
C LEU A 330 20.98 19.25 -20.73
N GLU A 331 21.51 19.57 -19.55
CA GLU A 331 20.80 20.25 -18.47
C GLU A 331 19.99 21.45 -18.98
N THR A 332 18.66 21.31 -18.98
CA THR A 332 17.80 22.45 -18.70
C THR A 332 17.81 22.62 -17.19
N SER A 333 18.71 23.50 -16.73
CA SER A 333 18.65 24.13 -15.44
C SER A 333 17.20 24.50 -15.12
N SER A 334 16.61 23.78 -14.19
CA SER A 334 15.59 24.37 -13.35
C SER A 334 15.91 23.90 -11.94
N GLN A 335 16.56 24.79 -11.19
CA GLN A 335 16.30 24.92 -9.76
C GLN A 335 14.79 25.14 -9.59
N GLN A 336 14.00 24.08 -9.78
CA GLN A 336 12.62 24.11 -9.35
C GLN A 336 12.71 24.05 -7.84
N ASN A 337 12.09 25.05 -7.21
CA ASN A 337 11.60 24.97 -5.84
C ASN A 337 10.68 23.76 -5.71
N GLN A 338 11.24 22.54 -5.75
CA GLN A 338 10.51 21.33 -5.45
C GLN A 338 10.30 21.35 -3.95
N ASN A 339 9.06 21.12 -3.52
CA ASN A 339 8.75 20.79 -2.13
C ASN A 339 9.44 19.46 -1.82
N LEU A 340 10.73 19.49 -1.51
CA LEU A 340 11.51 18.31 -1.16
C LEU A 340 11.01 17.77 0.17
N ALA A 341 10.75 16.47 0.21
CA ALA A 341 10.39 15.81 1.45
C ALA A 341 11.55 15.93 2.46
N VAL A 342 11.25 16.06 3.74
CA VAL A 342 12.25 16.21 4.82
C VAL A 342 12.54 14.87 5.50
N LEU A 343 13.67 14.74 6.20
CA LEU A 343 13.85 13.61 7.12
C LEU A 343 13.05 13.89 8.41
N VAL A 344 12.09 13.04 8.73
CA VAL A 344 11.07 13.31 9.76
C VAL A 344 11.21 12.39 10.97
N ASP A 345 11.04 12.93 12.18
CA ASP A 345 11.02 12.13 13.41
C ASP A 345 9.70 11.34 13.56
N PRO A 346 9.73 10.14 14.19
CA PRO A 346 10.88 9.45 14.77
C PRO A 346 11.70 8.62 13.75
N TRP A 347 11.34 8.66 12.47
CA TRP A 347 11.92 7.79 11.44
C TRP A 347 13.26 8.26 10.87
N LYS A 348 13.66 9.51 11.14
CA LYS A 348 14.90 10.10 10.68
C LYS A 348 16.13 9.23 10.98
N GLY A 349 16.25 8.71 12.20
CA GLY A 349 17.34 7.81 12.57
C GLY A 349 17.36 6.53 11.73
N HIS A 350 16.19 5.91 11.53
CA HIS A 350 16.03 4.70 10.74
C HIS A 350 16.38 4.91 9.25
N VAL A 351 16.08 6.09 8.70
CA VAL A 351 16.49 6.45 7.33
C VAL A 351 18.00 6.59 7.25
N VAL A 352 18.62 7.29 8.21
CA VAL A 352 20.09 7.44 8.28
C VAL A 352 20.78 6.09 8.40
N ASP A 353 20.25 5.21 9.24
CA ASP A 353 20.80 3.87 9.44
C ASP A 353 20.67 3.02 8.18
N LEU A 354 19.48 2.98 7.57
CA LEU A 354 19.26 2.24 6.32
C LEU A 354 20.21 2.73 5.21
N VAL A 355 20.32 4.05 5.00
CA VAL A 355 21.21 4.61 3.97
C VAL A 355 22.67 4.22 4.22
N ASN A 356 23.14 4.25 5.47
CA ASN A 356 24.49 3.79 5.79
C ASN A 356 24.67 2.30 5.50
N GLU A 357 23.71 1.46 5.87
CA GLU A 357 23.77 0.01 5.61
C GLU A 357 23.84 -0.33 4.11
N LEU A 358 23.11 0.41 3.27
CA LEU A 358 23.22 0.28 1.81
C LEU A 358 24.65 0.59 1.35
N ILE A 359 25.23 1.69 1.82
CA ILE A 359 26.57 2.13 1.41
C ILE A 359 27.67 1.19 1.91
N LEU A 360 27.59 0.76 3.17
CA LEU A 360 28.60 -0.10 3.76
C LEU A 360 28.63 -1.48 3.07
N SER A 361 27.45 -2.02 2.75
CA SER A 361 27.35 -3.25 1.97
C SER A 361 27.93 -3.08 0.56
N TYR A 362 27.69 -1.94 -0.10
CA TYR A 362 28.28 -1.61 -1.39
C TYR A 362 29.80 -1.46 -1.32
N LEU A 363 30.31 -0.75 -0.32
CA LEU A 363 31.74 -0.56 -0.10
C LEU A 363 32.47 -1.89 0.08
N GLU A 364 31.93 -2.78 0.91
CA GLU A 364 32.55 -4.08 1.20
C GLU A 364 32.41 -5.07 0.04
N ARG A 365 31.24 -5.15 -0.58
CA ARG A 365 30.96 -6.14 -1.62
C ARG A 365 31.54 -5.78 -2.98
N VAL A 366 31.52 -4.49 -3.33
CA VAL A 366 31.76 -4.00 -4.69
C VAL A 366 33.03 -3.15 -4.80
N VAL A 367 33.21 -2.18 -3.90
CA VAL A 367 34.36 -1.26 -3.98
C VAL A 367 35.65 -1.93 -3.49
N LEU A 368 35.61 -2.61 -2.35
CA LEU A 368 36.79 -3.23 -1.71
C LEU A 368 37.56 -4.17 -2.64
N PRO A 369 36.94 -5.11 -3.40
CA PRO A 369 37.66 -5.94 -4.37
C PRO A 369 38.35 -5.13 -5.49
N SER A 370 37.73 -4.02 -5.90
CA SER A 370 38.22 -3.15 -6.97
C SER A 370 39.42 -2.30 -6.55
N LEU A 371 39.70 -2.15 -5.26
CA LEU A 371 40.90 -1.43 -4.78
C LEU A 371 42.21 -2.09 -5.23
N SER A 372 42.17 -3.37 -5.61
CA SER A 372 43.32 -4.08 -6.21
C SER A 372 43.87 -3.40 -7.48
N PHE A 373 43.04 -2.61 -8.19
CA PHE A 373 43.42 -1.89 -9.40
C PHE A 373 44.21 -0.59 -9.16
N ARG A 374 44.28 -0.12 -7.90
CA ARG A 374 45.01 1.05 -7.37
C ARG A 374 44.63 2.43 -7.91
N THR A 375 44.53 2.59 -9.23
CA THR A 375 44.28 3.90 -9.86
C THR A 375 42.79 4.17 -10.06
N PRO A 376 42.32 5.43 -9.94
CA PRO A 376 40.90 5.75 -10.05
C PRO A 376 40.27 5.31 -11.38
N SER A 377 41.00 5.48 -12.48
CA SER A 377 40.55 5.06 -13.82
C SER A 377 40.32 3.55 -13.95
N ARG A 378 41.20 2.73 -13.38
CA ARG A 378 41.06 1.28 -13.45
C ARG A 378 39.98 0.76 -12.49
N ILE A 379 39.81 1.43 -11.34
CA ILE A 379 38.68 1.17 -10.44
C ILE A 379 37.37 1.50 -11.16
N ALA A 380 37.30 2.64 -11.86
CA ALA A 380 36.12 3.04 -12.62
C ALA A 380 35.78 2.05 -13.74
N ASP A 381 36.77 1.63 -14.51
CA ASP A 381 36.59 0.62 -15.57
C ASP A 381 36.16 -0.74 -15.00
N ALA A 382 36.64 -1.13 -13.81
CA ALA A 382 36.25 -2.38 -13.17
C ALA A 382 34.82 -2.36 -12.63
N LEU A 383 34.37 -1.20 -12.09
CA LEU A 383 33.05 -1.05 -11.49
C LEU A 383 31.95 -0.79 -12.52
N PHE A 384 32.23 0.05 -13.52
CA PHE A 384 31.19 0.58 -14.42
C PHE A 384 31.45 0.25 -15.89
N GLY A 385 32.60 -0.34 -16.21
CA GLY A 385 33.05 -0.51 -17.59
C GLY A 385 33.41 0.82 -18.25
N LYS A 386 33.59 0.80 -19.57
CA LYS A 386 33.74 2.03 -20.35
C LYS A 386 32.38 2.72 -20.46
N PRO A 387 32.31 4.06 -20.37
CA PRO A 387 31.07 4.80 -20.58
C PRO A 387 30.47 4.45 -21.94
N THR A 388 29.35 3.72 -21.94
CA THR A 388 28.58 3.34 -23.14
C THR A 388 27.16 3.87 -23.01
N ALA A 389 26.53 4.18 -24.15
CA ALA A 389 25.19 4.76 -24.18
C ALA A 389 24.15 3.86 -23.48
N GLY A 390 23.30 4.47 -22.65
CA GLY A 390 22.08 3.84 -22.10
C GLY A 390 22.09 3.45 -20.62
N LYS A 391 23.21 3.55 -19.89
CA LYS A 391 23.27 3.34 -18.42
C LYS A 391 23.83 4.57 -17.72
N LEU A 392 22.95 5.46 -17.26
CA LEU A 392 23.34 6.78 -16.75
C LEU A 392 24.16 6.66 -15.45
N LEU A 393 23.78 5.78 -14.52
CA LEU A 393 24.54 5.54 -13.29
C LEU A 393 25.98 5.11 -13.57
N ASN A 394 26.21 4.30 -14.61
CA ASN A 394 27.56 3.88 -14.99
C ASN A 394 28.40 5.05 -15.51
N VAL A 395 27.81 5.94 -16.31
CA VAL A 395 28.50 7.13 -16.83
C VAL A 395 28.87 8.07 -15.69
N TYR A 396 27.90 8.39 -14.83
CA TYR A 396 28.10 9.28 -13.69
C TYR A 396 29.05 8.69 -12.65
N GLY A 397 28.95 7.40 -12.35
CA GLY A 397 29.85 6.69 -11.45
C GLY A 397 31.29 6.65 -11.96
N HIS A 398 31.49 6.45 -13.27
CA HIS A 398 32.81 6.54 -13.90
C HIS A 398 33.41 7.95 -13.79
N CYS A 399 32.60 8.98 -14.03
CA CYS A 399 33.00 10.38 -13.89
C CYS A 399 33.38 10.73 -12.44
N CYS A 400 32.62 10.25 -11.44
CA CYS A 400 32.92 10.47 -10.03
C CYS A 400 34.33 10.00 -9.66
N LEU A 401 34.72 8.83 -10.15
CA LEU A 401 36.02 8.22 -9.86
C LEU A 401 37.17 8.91 -10.60
N THR A 402 36.96 9.33 -11.85
CA THR A 402 38.06 9.78 -12.73
C THR A 402 38.33 11.27 -12.72
N GLN A 403 37.41 12.09 -12.24
CA GLN A 403 37.57 13.55 -12.30
C GLN A 403 38.32 14.11 -11.10
N ALA A 404 39.34 14.92 -11.38
CA ALA A 404 39.99 15.75 -10.39
C ALA A 404 39.17 17.04 -10.21
N HIS A 405 38.62 17.23 -9.01
CA HIS A 405 37.93 18.44 -8.54
C HIS A 405 36.47 18.60 -9.00
N THR A 406 35.57 18.52 -8.02
CA THR A 406 34.16 18.89 -8.15
C THR A 406 33.84 20.02 -7.20
N ALA A 407 32.83 20.83 -7.52
CA ALA A 407 32.36 21.87 -6.61
C ALA A 407 31.94 21.22 -5.26
N PRO A 408 32.31 21.82 -4.12
CA PRO A 408 31.90 21.28 -2.83
C PRO A 408 30.39 21.40 -2.66
N VAL A 409 29.76 20.36 -2.11
CA VAL A 409 28.35 20.41 -1.70
C VAL A 409 28.25 21.32 -0.47
N PRO A 410 27.36 22.34 -0.45
CA PRO A 410 27.22 23.22 0.69
C PRO A 410 26.89 22.44 1.97
N THR A 411 27.53 22.79 3.09
CA THR A 411 27.34 22.18 4.43
C THR A 411 27.68 20.69 4.56
N PHE A 412 28.20 20.06 3.50
CA PHE A 412 28.65 18.67 3.49
C PHE A 412 30.13 18.56 3.92
N ASP A 413 30.42 17.72 4.91
CA ASP A 413 31.78 17.48 5.42
C ASP A 413 32.45 16.33 4.65
N ALA A 414 32.98 16.65 3.47
CA ALA A 414 33.65 15.68 2.59
C ALA A 414 34.87 15.03 3.24
N ASP A 415 35.59 15.76 4.10
CA ASP A 415 36.77 15.23 4.79
C ASP A 415 36.39 14.20 5.86
N TYR A 416 35.32 14.44 6.62
CA TYR A 416 34.77 13.47 7.55
C TYR A 416 34.34 12.19 6.84
N VAL A 417 33.53 12.32 5.78
CA VAL A 417 33.04 11.17 4.99
C VAL A 417 34.21 10.38 4.42
N SER A 418 35.20 11.05 3.81
CA SER A 418 36.40 10.41 3.27
C SER A 418 37.18 9.63 4.33
N ARG A 419 37.37 10.19 5.54
CA ARG A 419 38.04 9.50 6.66
C ARG A 419 37.28 8.27 7.12
N LYS A 420 35.93 8.33 7.18
CA LYS A 420 35.10 7.20 7.58
C LYS A 420 35.14 6.08 6.55
N ILE A 421 35.08 6.41 5.26
CA ILE A 421 35.25 5.46 4.16
C ILE A 421 36.62 4.78 4.25
N GLN A 422 37.69 5.57 4.39
CA GLN A 422 39.04 5.04 4.51
C GLN A 422 39.16 4.07 5.68
N HIS A 423 38.70 4.48 6.86
CA HIS A 423 38.73 3.63 8.05
C HIS A 423 37.97 2.31 7.86
N PHE A 424 36.76 2.38 7.27
CA PHE A 424 35.94 1.21 7.00
C PHE A 424 36.65 0.23 6.05
N LEU A 425 37.19 0.72 4.93
CA LEU A 425 37.86 -0.11 3.93
C LEU A 425 39.16 -0.72 4.49
N GLU A 426 40.00 0.09 5.14
CA GLU A 426 41.26 -0.38 5.74
C GLU A 426 41.04 -1.47 6.81
N SER A 427 39.97 -1.38 7.59
CA SER A 427 39.65 -2.38 8.63
C SER A 427 39.32 -3.77 8.08
N ARG A 428 38.95 -3.88 6.79
CA ARG A 428 38.48 -5.14 6.15
C ARG A 428 39.54 -5.81 5.29
N VAL A 429 40.68 -5.18 5.10
CA VAL A 429 41.77 -5.78 4.33
C VAL A 429 42.55 -6.73 5.23
N ALA A 430 42.27 -8.03 5.11
CA ALA A 430 42.97 -9.06 5.86
C ALA A 430 44.45 -9.17 5.41
N GLY A 431 45.38 -8.82 6.31
CA GLY A 431 46.78 -9.26 6.22
C GLY A 431 47.70 -8.53 5.24
N GLN A 432 47.24 -7.48 4.55
CA GLN A 432 48.12 -6.56 3.79
C GLN A 432 47.69 -5.10 3.99
N PRO A 433 48.60 -4.17 4.28
CA PRO A 433 48.27 -2.75 4.29
C PRO A 433 47.99 -2.29 2.85
N VAL A 434 46.72 -2.20 2.49
CA VAL A 434 46.30 -1.52 1.26
C VAL A 434 46.27 -0.03 1.57
N ILE A 435 47.29 0.69 1.10
CA ILE A 435 47.27 2.15 1.11
C ILE A 435 46.35 2.60 -0.02
N ILE A 436 45.22 3.19 0.34
CA ILE A 436 44.28 3.77 -0.62
C ILE A 436 44.83 5.14 -1.02
N GLU A 437 45.16 5.32 -2.30
CA GLU A 437 45.64 6.60 -2.82
C GLU A 437 44.58 7.70 -2.60
N ALA A 438 45.02 8.91 -2.24
CA ALA A 438 44.11 10.01 -1.90
C ALA A 438 43.16 10.37 -3.05
N GLU A 439 43.62 10.26 -4.30
CA GLU A 439 42.80 10.48 -5.49
C GLU A 439 41.68 9.43 -5.63
N SER A 440 42.02 8.15 -5.41
CA SER A 440 41.06 7.04 -5.41
C SER A 440 40.03 7.18 -4.29
N LEU A 441 40.47 7.56 -3.09
CA LEU A 441 39.59 7.81 -1.96
C LEU A 441 38.63 8.98 -2.25
N GLY A 442 39.15 10.08 -2.82
CA GLY A 442 38.32 11.21 -3.23
C GLY A 442 37.28 10.83 -4.29
N GLY A 443 37.65 9.97 -5.24
CA GLY A 443 36.74 9.42 -6.25
C GLY A 443 35.64 8.56 -5.65
N ILE A 444 35.98 7.67 -4.72
CA ILE A 444 35.01 6.84 -3.99
C ILE A 444 34.07 7.72 -3.19
N SER A 445 34.58 8.74 -2.49
CA SER A 445 33.72 9.67 -1.74
C SER A 445 32.71 10.37 -2.66
N ARG A 446 33.11 10.86 -3.83
CA ARG A 446 32.19 11.47 -4.81
C ARG A 446 31.16 10.47 -5.32
N LEU A 447 31.58 9.23 -5.59
CA LEU A 447 30.67 8.17 -6.03
C LEU A 447 29.58 7.91 -4.99
N LEU A 448 29.93 7.76 -3.72
CA LEU A 448 28.93 7.55 -2.67
C LEU A 448 28.01 8.77 -2.50
N THR A 449 28.57 9.97 -2.64
CA THR A 449 27.83 11.24 -2.60
C THR A 449 26.78 11.30 -3.71
N TYR A 450 27.14 10.89 -4.93
CA TYR A 450 26.24 10.77 -6.08
C TYR A 450 25.15 9.72 -5.82
N LEU A 451 25.53 8.49 -5.48
CA LEU A 451 24.57 7.39 -5.28
C LEU A 451 23.54 7.72 -4.19
N ILE A 452 23.94 8.41 -3.13
CA ILE A 452 23.01 8.83 -2.07
C ILE A 452 22.16 10.03 -2.47
N SER A 453 22.66 10.93 -3.31
CA SER A 453 21.83 11.98 -3.88
C SER A 453 20.71 11.38 -4.72
N GLU A 454 21.02 10.38 -5.55
CA GLU A 454 20.02 9.63 -6.32
C GLU A 454 18.99 8.96 -5.40
N VAL A 455 19.43 8.17 -4.42
CA VAL A 455 18.53 7.49 -3.46
C VAL A 455 17.62 8.49 -2.74
N LEU A 456 18.13 9.64 -2.29
CA LEU A 456 17.34 10.64 -1.59
C LEU A 456 16.35 11.36 -2.52
N GLU A 457 16.72 11.62 -3.77
CA GLU A 457 15.83 12.21 -4.77
C GLU A 457 14.66 11.28 -5.07
N VAL A 458 14.93 10.01 -5.41
CA VAL A 458 13.86 9.05 -5.71
C VAL A 458 13.01 8.73 -4.48
N SER A 459 13.59 8.78 -3.27
CA SER A 459 12.84 8.60 -2.02
C SER A 459 11.96 9.82 -1.70
N SER A 460 12.43 11.04 -1.99
CA SER A 460 11.62 12.25 -1.86
C SER A 460 10.41 12.21 -2.80
N ASN A 461 10.61 11.78 -4.04
CA ASN A 461 9.53 11.58 -5.00
C ASN A 461 8.53 10.51 -4.51
N ALA A 462 9.02 9.38 -3.97
CA ALA A 462 8.16 8.34 -3.39
C ALA A 462 7.34 8.83 -2.20
N ALA A 463 7.92 9.64 -1.32
CA ALA A 463 7.22 10.26 -0.20
C ALA A 463 6.09 11.19 -0.68
N ILE A 464 6.37 12.05 -1.66
CA ILE A 464 5.41 12.99 -2.24
C ILE A 464 4.28 12.25 -2.98
N CYS A 465 4.61 11.23 -3.77
CA CYS A 465 3.63 10.36 -4.43
C CYS A 465 2.74 9.62 -3.43
N SER A 466 3.29 9.30 -2.26
CA SER A 466 2.56 8.73 -1.12
C SER A 466 1.80 9.77 -0.29
N GLN A 467 1.75 11.02 -0.77
CA GLN A 467 1.11 12.16 -0.11
C GLN A 467 1.69 12.44 1.29
N ARG A 468 3.01 12.28 1.46
CA ARG A 468 3.75 12.60 2.68
C ARG A 468 4.72 13.74 2.43
N TYR A 469 4.95 14.56 3.45
CA TYR A 469 5.97 15.61 3.41
C TYR A 469 7.34 15.12 3.93
N GLY A 470 7.41 13.91 4.51
CA GLY A 470 8.63 13.36 5.11
C GLY A 470 9.02 12.01 4.52
N ILE A 471 10.32 11.83 4.31
CA ILE A 471 10.94 10.57 3.87
C ILE A 471 11.00 9.62 5.06
N VAL A 472 10.53 8.39 4.83
CA VAL A 472 10.58 7.28 5.78
C VAL A 472 11.33 6.08 5.18
N PRO A 473 11.72 5.06 5.96
CA PRO A 473 12.47 3.93 5.42
C PRO A 473 11.75 3.18 4.30
N ALA A 474 10.41 3.14 4.31
CA ALA A 474 9.62 2.57 3.23
C ALA A 474 9.91 3.22 1.87
N ASP A 475 10.08 4.55 1.83
CA ASP A 475 10.38 5.28 0.59
C ASP A 475 11.74 4.85 0.05
N VAL A 476 12.76 4.76 0.91
CA VAL A 476 14.11 4.32 0.53
C VAL A 476 14.10 2.87 0.01
N ARG A 477 13.43 1.95 0.72
CA ARG A 477 13.39 0.54 0.33
C ARG A 477 12.74 0.35 -1.04
N ILE A 478 11.58 0.97 -1.25
CA ILE A 478 10.83 0.82 -2.50
C ILE A 478 11.51 1.54 -3.65
N SER A 479 12.13 2.70 -3.41
CA SER A 479 12.88 3.38 -4.45
C SER A 479 14.14 2.62 -4.87
N VAL A 480 14.89 2.04 -3.92
CA VAL A 480 16.04 1.18 -4.25
C VAL A 480 15.61 -0.10 -4.96
N TYR A 481 14.49 -0.70 -4.55
CA TYR A 481 13.98 -1.93 -5.17
C TYR A 481 13.38 -1.70 -6.56
N GLY A 482 12.67 -0.59 -6.75
CA GLY A 482 11.97 -0.26 -8.00
C GLY A 482 12.88 0.28 -9.11
N ASP A 483 14.06 0.79 -8.77
CA ASP A 483 15.05 1.25 -9.73
C ASP A 483 16.11 0.17 -9.98
N GLN A 484 16.22 -0.32 -11.23
CA GLN A 484 17.13 -1.42 -11.55
C GLN A 484 18.61 -1.06 -11.33
N GLU A 485 19.04 0.18 -11.59
CA GLU A 485 20.43 0.58 -11.42
C GLU A 485 20.78 0.68 -9.93
N LEU A 486 19.88 1.21 -9.09
CA LEU A 486 20.06 1.24 -7.63
C LEU A 486 19.95 -0.16 -7.00
N TYR A 487 19.04 -1.00 -7.49
CA TYR A 487 18.87 -2.37 -7.05
C TYR A 487 20.17 -3.16 -7.23
N ASP A 488 20.75 -3.10 -8.44
CA ASP A 488 21.99 -3.82 -8.77
C ASP A 488 23.14 -3.43 -7.83
N VAL A 489 23.17 -2.17 -7.37
CA VAL A 489 24.17 -1.60 -6.47
C VAL A 489 23.93 -2.01 -5.00
N PHE A 490 22.69 -1.97 -4.53
CA PHE A 490 22.37 -1.99 -3.10
C PHE A 490 21.66 -3.24 -2.58
N GLN A 491 21.27 -4.18 -3.45
CA GLN A 491 20.54 -5.38 -3.06
C GLN A 491 21.23 -6.24 -1.98
N TYR A 492 22.54 -6.10 -1.76
CA TYR A 492 23.28 -6.94 -0.81
C TYR A 492 23.24 -6.45 0.65
N SER A 493 22.45 -5.44 1.00
CA SER A 493 22.29 -5.01 2.39
C SER A 493 21.28 -5.89 3.14
N THR A 494 21.69 -6.51 4.26
CA THR A 494 20.76 -7.24 5.15
C THR A 494 19.64 -6.32 5.67
N VAL A 495 19.96 -5.06 5.99
CA VAL A 495 19.01 -4.09 6.56
C VAL A 495 17.99 -3.60 5.53
N LEU A 496 18.32 -3.61 4.23
CA LEU A 496 17.34 -3.38 3.16
C LEU A 496 16.18 -4.37 3.28
N TRP A 497 16.49 -5.67 3.38
CA TRP A 497 15.52 -6.76 3.34
C TRP A 497 14.86 -7.09 4.67
N ASN A 498 15.61 -6.99 5.77
CA ASN A 498 15.17 -7.51 7.08
C ASN A 498 14.99 -6.40 8.13
N GLY A 499 15.41 -5.18 7.82
CA GLY A 499 15.51 -4.12 8.82
C GLY A 499 16.68 -4.36 9.79
N ARG A 500 16.80 -3.46 10.77
CA ARG A 500 17.72 -3.64 11.89
C ARG A 500 16.91 -4.18 13.06
N GLU A 501 17.33 -5.30 13.64
CA GLU A 501 16.75 -5.73 14.91
C GLU A 501 17.07 -4.66 15.96
N GLU A 502 16.04 -4.07 16.56
CA GLU A 502 16.24 -3.24 17.75
C GLU A 502 16.85 -4.15 18.82
N ALA A 503 18.11 -3.89 19.19
CA ALA A 503 18.70 -4.56 20.34
C ALA A 503 17.75 -4.38 21.54
N PRO A 504 17.40 -5.44 22.28
CA PRO A 504 16.47 -5.32 23.39
C PRO A 504 16.95 -4.22 24.33
N SER A 505 16.13 -3.19 24.47
CA SER A 505 16.37 -2.08 25.37
C SER A 505 16.46 -2.64 26.79
N HIS A 506 17.69 -2.83 27.28
CA HIS A 506 17.94 -3.04 28.69
C HIS A 506 17.56 -1.76 29.45
N SER A 507 16.28 -1.64 29.77
CA SER A 507 15.78 -0.77 30.84
C SER A 507 14.64 -1.47 31.58
N ALA A 508 14.95 -2.66 32.10
CA ALA A 508 14.35 -3.16 33.33
C ALA A 508 15.38 -2.95 34.44
N GLN A 509 15.16 -1.92 35.27
CA GLN A 509 15.71 -1.59 36.60
C GLN A 509 15.37 -0.10 36.78
N THR A 510 14.39 0.31 37.60
CA THR A 510 13.97 -0.10 38.95
C THR A 510 12.52 0.29 39.18
#